data_AF-W0E8K7-F1
#
_entry.id   AF-W0E8K7-F1
#
_cell.length_a   1.000
_cell.length_b   1.000
_cell.length_c   1.000
_cell.angle_alpha   90.00
_cell.angle_beta   90.00
_cell.angle_gamma   90.00
#
_symmetry.space_group_name_H-M   'P 1'
#
loop_
_entity.id
_entity.type
_entity.pdbx_description
1 polymer ?
#
loop_
_entity_poly.entity_id
_entity_poly.type
_entity_poly.pdbx_seq_one_letter_code
_entity_poly.pdbx_strand_id
1 'polypeptide(L)'
;MSIGPRSPILFGAALLAGCSAPGEDVRVTLCKGLVLTQGAASDWRVETDQPGQYQDLEIRLQFTDGAGRRANAQCLYPYRAVEDDALALADPLSVYGTAPTRLRIDGREFSRRALAEAVSAAMGAQAREWADGVREGLEQAARELSGD
;
A
#
# COMPACT_ATOMS: atom_id res chain seq x y z
N MET A 1 -44.64 -31.85 -9.38
CA MET A 1 -43.62 -31.50 -10.39
C MET A 1 -42.62 -30.57 -9.74
N SER A 2 -41.36 -31.01 -9.73
CA SER A 2 -40.16 -30.37 -9.20
C SER A 2 -39.51 -29.50 -10.28
N ILE A 3 -39.14 -28.25 -9.98
CA ILE A 3 -37.97 -27.48 -10.49
C ILE A 3 -37.80 -26.33 -9.46
N GLY A 4 -36.95 -26.42 -8.44
CA GLY A 4 -35.51 -26.16 -8.47
C GLY A 4 -35.19 -24.78 -7.86
N PRO A 5 -34.51 -24.69 -6.68
CA PRO A 5 -34.21 -23.41 -6.04
C PRO A 5 -33.11 -22.66 -6.80
N ARG A 6 -33.37 -21.38 -7.11
CA ARG A 6 -32.39 -20.45 -7.69
C ARG A 6 -31.29 -20.19 -6.66
N SER A 7 -30.14 -20.84 -6.84
CA SER A 7 -28.91 -20.52 -6.13
C SER A 7 -28.54 -19.06 -6.42
N PRO A 8 -28.39 -18.19 -5.40
CA PRO A 8 -27.67 -16.94 -5.59
C PRO A 8 -26.21 -17.31 -5.85
N ILE A 9 -25.69 -16.90 -7.00
CA ILE A 9 -24.26 -16.88 -7.27
C ILE A 9 -23.65 -15.94 -6.23
N LEU A 10 -23.14 -16.53 -5.14
CA LEU A 10 -22.18 -15.91 -4.25
C LEU A 10 -20.92 -15.66 -5.07
N PHE A 11 -20.88 -14.52 -5.75
CA PHE A 11 -19.64 -13.94 -6.24
C PHE A 11 -18.75 -13.71 -5.02
N GLY A 12 -17.73 -14.56 -4.87
CA GLY A 12 -16.71 -14.44 -3.84
C GLY A 12 -15.92 -13.15 -4.02
N ALA A 13 -16.35 -12.10 -3.32
CA ALA A 13 -15.60 -10.87 -3.16
C ALA A 13 -14.50 -11.07 -2.10
N ALA A 14 -13.52 -11.93 -2.39
CA ALA A 14 -12.43 -12.26 -1.46
C ALA A 14 -11.02 -11.98 -2.03
N LEU A 15 -10.87 -10.91 -2.82
CA LEU A 15 -9.56 -10.50 -3.38
C LEU A 15 -9.31 -8.97 -3.29
N LEU A 16 -9.66 -8.32 -2.18
CA LEU A 16 -9.41 -6.87 -2.01
C LEU A 16 -8.59 -6.51 -0.76
N ALA A 17 -7.67 -7.38 -0.34
CA ALA A 17 -6.76 -7.04 0.76
C ALA A 17 -5.57 -6.15 0.33
N GLY A 18 -5.38 -5.92 -0.98
CA GLY A 18 -4.19 -5.23 -1.53
C GLY A 18 -4.45 -4.15 -2.57
N CYS A 19 -5.69 -3.84 -2.95
CA CYS A 19 -5.92 -2.76 -3.91
C CYS A 19 -5.64 -1.42 -3.26
N SER A 20 -4.48 -0.83 -3.56
CA SER A 20 -4.25 0.61 -3.47
C SER A 20 -5.47 1.31 -4.04
N ALA A 21 -6.12 2.16 -3.24
CA ALA A 21 -7.25 2.91 -3.75
C ALA A 21 -6.75 3.87 -4.84
N PRO A 22 -7.48 4.08 -5.95
CA PRO A 22 -7.14 5.12 -6.91
C PRO A 22 -6.98 6.47 -6.19
N GLY A 23 -5.82 7.09 -6.33
CA GLY A 23 -5.48 8.35 -5.63
C GLY A 23 -4.89 8.19 -4.22
N GLU A 24 -4.60 6.96 -3.78
CA GLU A 24 -3.82 6.74 -2.56
C GLU A 24 -2.39 7.28 -2.71
N ASP A 25 -1.92 8.02 -1.72
CA ASP A 25 -0.56 8.55 -1.70
C ASP A 25 0.49 7.41 -1.71
N VAL A 26 1.53 7.56 -2.52
CA VAL A 26 2.58 6.54 -2.71
C VAL A 26 3.25 6.11 -1.40
N ARG A 27 3.34 7.01 -0.42
CA ARG A 27 3.91 6.73 0.92
C ARG A 27 2.94 5.89 1.76
N VAL A 28 1.63 6.05 1.59
CA VAL A 28 0.65 5.18 2.23
C VAL A 28 0.75 3.79 1.64
N THR A 29 0.76 3.67 0.31
CA THR A 29 0.90 2.39 -0.39
C THR A 29 2.19 1.68 -0.03
N LEU A 30 3.34 2.38 -0.01
CA LEU A 30 4.60 1.78 0.41
C LEU A 30 4.57 1.35 1.88
N CYS A 31 3.99 2.14 2.78
CA CYS A 31 3.90 1.79 4.20
C CYS A 31 3.09 0.50 4.41
N LYS A 32 1.97 0.34 3.69
CA LYS A 32 1.19 -0.92 3.68
C LYS A 32 2.03 -2.08 3.12
N GLY A 33 2.74 -1.85 2.01
CA GLY A 33 3.65 -2.82 1.42
C GLY A 33 4.71 -3.30 2.41
N LEU A 34 5.31 -2.40 3.18
CA LEU A 34 6.27 -2.75 4.23
C LEU A 34 5.66 -3.62 5.31
N VAL A 35 4.44 -3.32 5.78
CA VAL A 35 3.72 -4.18 6.73
C VAL A 35 3.47 -5.56 6.11
N LEU A 36 3.04 -5.62 4.85
CA LEU A 36 2.76 -6.88 4.15
C LEU A 36 4.00 -7.77 3.96
N THR A 37 5.22 -7.21 3.95
CA THR A 37 6.46 -8.02 3.97
C THR A 37 6.64 -8.81 5.27
N GLN A 38 5.93 -8.43 6.33
CA GLN A 38 5.99 -9.09 7.64
C GLN A 38 4.88 -10.12 7.83
N GLY A 39 3.88 -10.13 6.95
CA GLY A 39 2.75 -11.05 7.00
C GLY A 39 1.46 -10.45 6.44
N ALA A 40 0.41 -11.26 6.41
CA ALA A 40 -0.91 -10.79 5.97
C ALA A 40 -1.46 -9.68 6.87
N ALA A 41 -2.14 -8.71 6.26
CA ALA A 41 -2.80 -7.60 6.95
C ALA A 41 -4.06 -7.16 6.20
N SER A 42 -5.10 -6.75 6.94
CA SER A 42 -6.39 -6.29 6.41
C SER A 42 -7.00 -5.16 7.26
N ASP A 43 -8.19 -4.69 6.90
CA ASP A 43 -8.98 -3.70 7.67
C ASP A 43 -8.22 -2.39 7.98
N TRP A 44 -7.52 -1.90 6.97
CA TRP A 44 -6.67 -0.73 7.07
C TRP A 44 -7.43 0.54 7.47
N ARG A 45 -6.90 1.24 8.47
CA ARG A 45 -7.17 2.65 8.74
C ARG A 45 -5.86 3.41 8.67
N VAL A 46 -5.87 4.52 7.94
CA VAL A 46 -4.71 5.37 7.70
C VAL A 46 -4.92 6.70 8.39
N GLU A 47 -3.91 7.15 9.11
CA GLU A 47 -3.81 8.49 9.66
C GLU A 47 -2.47 9.08 9.21
N THR A 48 -2.51 10.30 8.71
CA THR A 48 -1.34 11.03 8.24
C THR A 48 -1.11 12.22 9.15
N ASP A 49 0.00 12.22 9.86
CA ASP A 49 0.42 13.33 10.71
C ASP A 49 1.51 14.10 9.99
N GLN A 50 1.21 15.36 9.69
CA GLN A 50 2.14 16.34 9.14
C GLN A 50 2.60 17.24 10.28
N PRO A 51 3.64 16.84 11.04
CA PRO A 51 4.18 17.73 12.04
C PRO A 51 4.70 19.00 11.38
N GLY A 52 4.74 20.11 12.14
CA GLY A 52 5.17 21.43 11.64
C GLY A 52 6.56 21.40 10.98
N GLN A 53 6.95 22.53 10.37
CA GLN A 53 8.10 22.62 9.45
C GLN A 53 9.35 21.80 9.83
N TYR A 54 10.00 21.21 8.83
CA TYR A 54 11.26 20.45 8.91
C TYR A 54 11.21 19.12 9.69
N GLN A 55 10.03 18.61 10.03
CA GLN A 55 9.87 17.32 10.71
C GLN A 55 9.49 16.20 9.75
N ASP A 56 9.75 14.94 10.11
CA ASP A 56 9.35 13.79 9.29
C ASP A 56 7.82 13.69 9.19
N LEU A 57 7.29 13.41 8.00
CA LEU A 57 5.91 12.99 7.83
C LEU A 57 5.71 11.62 8.48
N GLU A 58 4.70 11.47 9.33
CA GLU A 58 4.35 10.19 9.93
C GLU A 58 3.07 9.64 9.32
N ILE A 59 3.15 8.44 8.76
CA ILE A 59 1.98 7.66 8.36
C ILE A 59 1.74 6.58 9.41
N ARG A 60 0.59 6.64 10.07
CA ARG A 60 0.13 5.64 11.03
C ARG A 60 -0.90 4.74 10.38
N LEU A 61 -0.67 3.43 10.48
CA LEU A 61 -1.58 2.40 10.03
C LEU A 61 -2.15 1.67 11.24
N GLN A 62 -3.46 1.47 11.27
CA GLN A 62 -4.11 0.46 12.12
C GLN A 62 -4.68 -0.62 11.22
N PHE A 63 -4.48 -1.88 11.56
CA PHE A 63 -4.88 -3.01 10.73
C PHE A 63 -5.17 -4.25 11.58
N THR A 64 -5.73 -5.28 10.94
CA THR A 64 -5.87 -6.62 11.48
C THR A 64 -4.76 -7.49 10.90
N ASP A 65 -3.94 -8.14 11.72
CA ASP A 65 -2.86 -9.03 11.28
C ASP A 65 -3.37 -10.40 10.82
N GLY A 66 -2.50 -11.22 10.24
CA GLY A 66 -2.84 -12.59 9.79
C GLY A 66 -3.31 -13.54 10.90
N ALA A 67 -3.15 -13.18 12.17
CA ALA A 67 -3.69 -13.90 13.32
C ALA A 67 -5.04 -13.34 13.81
N GLY A 68 -5.63 -12.37 13.09
CA GLY A 68 -6.90 -11.74 13.44
C GLY A 68 -6.80 -10.70 14.56
N ARG A 69 -5.59 -10.24 14.92
CA ARG A 69 -5.37 -9.29 16.02
C ARG A 69 -5.23 -7.87 15.49
N ARG A 70 -5.69 -6.90 16.27
CA ARG A 70 -5.47 -5.48 15.97
C ARG A 70 -3.99 -5.15 16.18
N ALA A 71 -3.38 -4.56 15.17
CA ALA A 71 -1.99 -4.15 15.15
C ALA A 71 -1.85 -2.73 14.59
N ASN A 72 -0.68 -2.13 14.78
CA ASN A 72 -0.37 -0.81 14.27
C ASN A 72 1.04 -0.71 13.69
N ALA A 73 1.22 0.21 12.75
CA ALA A 73 2.52 0.54 12.19
C ALA A 73 2.69 2.05 12.03
N GLN A 74 3.94 2.51 12.08
CA GLN A 74 4.33 3.90 11.85
C GLN A 74 5.47 3.92 10.83
N CYS A 75 5.27 4.64 9.72
CA CYS A 75 6.30 4.88 8.72
C CYS A 75 6.65 6.37 8.72
N LEU A 76 7.94 6.69 8.93
CA LEU A 76 8.40 8.08 9.00
C LEU A 76 9.19 8.43 7.75
N TYR A 77 8.71 9.43 7.03
CA TYR A 77 9.23 9.89 5.75
C TYR A 77 9.98 11.20 5.94
N PRO A 78 11.25 11.27 5.55
CA PRO A 78 12.08 12.42 5.84
C PRO A 78 11.60 13.65 5.09
N TYR A 79 11.59 14.80 5.77
CA TYR A 79 11.50 16.08 5.09
C TYR A 79 12.74 16.28 4.19
N ARG A 80 12.51 16.63 2.92
CA ARG A 80 13.52 16.72 1.86
C ARG A 80 13.34 17.93 0.93
N ALA A 81 12.62 18.97 1.34
CA ALA A 81 12.52 20.17 0.51
C ALA A 81 13.93 20.70 0.20
N VAL A 82 14.22 20.87 -1.09
CA VAL A 82 15.51 21.40 -1.55
C VAL A 82 15.41 22.92 -1.76
N GLU A 83 14.23 23.45 -2.06
CA GLU A 83 13.88 24.89 -2.12
C GLU A 83 12.35 25.06 -2.02
N ASP A 84 11.91 26.23 -1.54
CA ASP A 84 10.52 26.58 -1.18
C ASP A 84 9.73 26.94 -2.46
N ASP A 85 9.45 25.92 -3.29
CA ASP A 85 8.99 26.12 -4.66
C ASP A 85 7.48 25.86 -4.80
N ALA A 86 6.87 26.49 -5.81
CA ALA A 86 5.44 26.45 -6.14
C ALA A 86 4.79 25.04 -6.17
N LEU A 87 5.59 23.97 -6.26
CA LEU A 87 5.13 22.59 -6.14
C LEU A 87 4.59 22.26 -4.73
N ALA A 88 5.19 22.79 -3.67
CA ALA A 88 4.73 22.58 -2.30
C ALA A 88 3.36 23.24 -2.01
N LEU A 89 3.01 24.29 -2.77
CA LEU A 89 1.69 24.93 -2.70
C LEU A 89 0.59 24.07 -3.33
N ALA A 90 0.93 23.30 -4.38
CA ALA A 90 -0.01 22.44 -5.09
C ALA A 90 -0.09 21.02 -4.47
N ASP A 91 1.04 20.49 -4.03
CA ASP A 91 1.17 19.20 -3.34
C ASP A 91 2.01 19.37 -2.07
N PRO A 92 1.37 19.59 -0.91
CA PRO A 92 2.05 19.76 0.37
C PRO A 92 2.90 18.56 0.79
N LEU A 93 2.62 17.36 0.25
CA LEU A 93 3.40 16.18 0.58
C LEU A 93 4.66 16.05 -0.28
N SER A 94 4.79 16.78 -1.40
CA SER A 94 5.96 16.74 -2.28
C SER A 94 7.29 17.04 -1.57
N VAL A 95 7.25 17.75 -0.43
CA VAL A 95 8.41 18.06 0.40
C VAL A 95 8.99 16.86 1.15
N TYR A 96 8.29 15.72 1.18
CA TYR A 96 8.74 14.52 1.88
C TYR A 96 9.28 13.46 0.92
N GLY A 97 10.32 12.75 1.34
CA GLY A 97 10.81 11.57 0.63
C GLY A 97 9.73 10.51 0.46
N THR A 98 9.82 9.71 -0.59
CA THR A 98 8.89 8.60 -0.87
C THR A 98 9.29 7.29 -0.21
N ALA A 99 10.51 7.20 0.33
CA ALA A 99 11.00 6.06 1.10
C ALA A 99 11.17 6.44 2.59
N PRO A 100 10.70 5.61 3.53
CA PRO A 100 10.78 5.93 4.94
C PRO A 100 12.19 5.70 5.48
N THR A 101 12.58 6.48 6.49
CA THR A 101 13.84 6.33 7.22
C THR A 101 13.68 5.55 8.52
N ARG A 102 12.44 5.46 9.03
CA ARG A 102 12.08 4.66 10.20
C ARG A 102 10.76 3.93 9.95
N LEU A 103 10.69 2.70 10.48
CA LEU A 103 9.50 1.87 10.51
C LEU A 103 9.35 1.30 11.92
N ARG A 104 8.14 1.39 12.47
CA ARG A 104 7.76 0.72 13.72
C ARG A 104 6.52 -0.12 13.47
N ILE A 105 6.50 -1.33 14.04
CA ILE A 105 5.31 -2.19 14.06
C ILE A 105 5.08 -2.62 15.49
N ASP A 106 3.88 -2.36 16.02
CA ASP A 106 3.51 -2.58 17.41
C ASP A 106 4.56 -2.05 18.41
N GLY A 107 5.04 -0.83 18.14
CA GLY A 107 6.04 -0.14 18.95
C GLY A 107 7.49 -0.63 18.78
N ARG A 108 7.72 -1.71 18.04
CA ARG A 108 9.08 -2.21 17.76
C ARG A 108 9.66 -1.52 16.53
N GLU A 109 10.77 -0.81 16.72
CA GLU A 109 11.49 -0.15 15.64
C GLU A 109 12.35 -1.15 14.85
N PHE A 110 12.32 -1.03 13.53
CA PHE A 110 13.16 -1.80 12.62
C PHE A 110 14.59 -1.24 12.63
N SER A 111 15.57 -2.14 12.61
CA SER A 111 16.95 -1.72 12.32
C SER A 111 17.05 -1.16 10.91
N ARG A 112 18.01 -0.27 10.66
CA ARG A 112 18.23 0.31 9.32
C ARG A 112 18.38 -0.75 8.23
N ARG A 113 19.08 -1.85 8.55
CA ARG A 113 19.27 -2.98 7.63
C ARG A 113 17.95 -3.70 7.35
N ALA A 114 17.19 -4.04 8.39
CA ALA A 114 15.90 -4.69 8.24
C ALA A 114 14.91 -3.82 7.46
N LEU A 115 14.95 -2.50 7.68
CA LEU A 115 14.14 -1.56 6.90
C LEU A 115 14.55 -1.54 5.42
N ALA A 116 15.84 -1.47 5.11
CA ALA A 116 16.31 -1.49 3.72
C ALA A 116 15.92 -2.79 2.99
N GLU A 117 16.05 -3.93 3.67
CA GLU A 117 15.61 -5.23 3.16
C GLU A 117 14.10 -5.26 2.91
N ALA A 118 13.30 -4.73 3.84
CA ALA A 118 11.84 -4.63 3.69
C ALA A 118 11.43 -3.69 2.54
N VAL A 119 12.09 -2.54 2.39
CA VAL A 119 11.85 -1.62 1.26
C VAL A 119 12.15 -2.31 -0.06
N SER A 120 13.29 -3.00 -0.16
CA SER A 120 13.65 -3.75 -1.37
C SER A 120 12.62 -4.85 -1.68
N ALA A 121 12.12 -5.55 -0.66
CA ALA A 121 11.11 -6.59 -0.84
C ALA A 121 9.77 -5.99 -1.31
N ALA A 122 9.33 -4.88 -0.70
CA ALA A 122 8.09 -4.20 -1.06
C ALA A 122 8.12 -3.63 -2.48
N MET A 123 9.22 -3.00 -2.88
CA MET A 123 9.40 -2.52 -4.26
C MET A 123 9.43 -3.68 -5.26
N GLY A 124 10.09 -4.79 -4.90
CA GLY A 124 10.11 -5.98 -5.74
C GLY A 124 8.73 -6.64 -5.90
N ALA A 125 7.88 -6.60 -4.88
CA ALA A 125 6.50 -7.08 -4.97
C ALA A 125 5.66 -6.19 -5.91
N GLN A 126 5.74 -4.86 -5.74
CA GLN A 126 5.05 -3.91 -6.62
C GLN A 126 5.45 -4.08 -8.09
N ALA A 127 6.74 -4.31 -8.37
CA ALA A 127 7.22 -4.53 -9.74
C ALA A 127 6.63 -5.80 -10.38
N ARG A 128 6.43 -6.87 -9.59
CA ARG A 128 5.82 -8.12 -10.07
C ARG A 128 4.33 -7.94 -10.35
N GLU A 129 3.60 -7.32 -9.41
CA GLU A 129 2.17 -7.02 -9.62
C GLU A 129 1.92 -6.18 -10.87
N TRP A 130 2.78 -5.19 -11.13
CA TRP A 130 2.71 -4.41 -12.36
C TRP A 130 2.94 -5.26 -13.61
N ALA A 131 3.96 -6.13 -13.60
CA ALA A 131 4.25 -7.02 -14.71
C ALA A 131 3.10 -8.02 -14.98
N ASP A 132 2.51 -8.55 -13.92
CA ASP A 132 1.36 -9.46 -13.99
C ASP A 132 0.13 -8.73 -14.57
N GLY A 133 -0.16 -7.51 -14.10
CA GLY A 133 -1.26 -6.69 -14.64
C GLY A 133 -1.11 -6.34 -16.12
N VAL A 134 0.13 -6.06 -16.59
CA VAL A 134 0.40 -5.84 -18.02
C VAL A 134 0.12 -7.10 -18.83
N ARG A 135 0.55 -8.27 -18.35
CA ARG A 135 0.30 -9.54 -19.03
C ARG A 135 -1.20 -9.83 -19.12
N GLU A 136 -1.92 -9.66 -18.02
CA GLU A 136 -3.37 -9.87 -17.98
C GLU A 136 -4.11 -8.92 -18.93
N GLY A 137 -3.73 -7.64 -18.98
CA GLY A 137 -4.29 -6.67 -19.92
C GLY A 137 -4.05 -7.03 -21.38
N LEU A 138 -2.87 -7.56 -21.71
CA LEU A 138 -2.56 -8.05 -23.06
C LEU A 138 -3.37 -9.32 -23.41
N GLU A 139 -3.55 -10.24 -22.47
CA GLU A 139 -4.37 -11.45 -22.66
C GLU A 139 -5.86 -11.12 -22.81
N GLN A 140 -6.34 -10.07 -22.15
CA GLN A 140 -7.71 -9.58 -22.29
C GLN A 140 -7.93 -8.91 -23.65
N ALA A 141 -7.02 -8.02 -24.05
CA ALA A 141 -7.06 -7.37 -25.36
C ALA A 141 -6.93 -8.38 -26.52
N ALA A 142 -6.08 -9.40 -26.38
CA ALA A 142 -5.95 -10.47 -27.37
C ALA A 142 -7.25 -11.27 -27.52
N ARG A 143 -7.94 -11.58 -26.41
CA ARG A 143 -9.25 -12.27 -26.43
C ARG A 143 -10.34 -11.44 -27.10
N GLU A 144 -10.39 -10.14 -26.83
CA GLU A 144 -11.33 -9.21 -27.48
C GLU A 144 -11.07 -9.07 -28.98
N LEU A 145 -9.80 -9.10 -29.41
CA LEU A 145 -9.42 -9.02 -30.84
C LEU A 145 -9.59 -10.35 -31.60
N SER A 146 -9.54 -11.49 -30.89
CA SER A 146 -9.74 -12.83 -31.47
C SER A 146 -11.20 -13.31 -31.46
N GLY A 147 -12.12 -12.49 -30.96
CA GLY A 147 -13.55 -12.78 -30.93
C GLY A 147 -14.28 -12.37 -32.21
N ASP A 148 -14.35 -13.31 -33.16
CA ASP A 148 -15.52 -13.51 -34.05
C ASP A 148 -16.58 -14.36 -33.32
#